data_AF-A0AAX7UY79-F1
#
_entry.id   AF-A0AAX7UY79-F1
#
_cell.length_a   1.000
_cell.length_b   1.000
_cell.length_c   1.000
_cell.angle_alpha   90.00
_cell.angle_beta   90.00
_cell.angle_gamma   90.00
#
_symmetry.space_group_name_H-M   'P 1'
#
loop_
_entity.id
_entity.type
_entity.pdbx_description
1 polymer ?
#
loop_
_entity_poly.entity_id
_entity_poly.type
_entity_poly.pdbx_seq_one_letter_code
_entity_poly.pdbx_strand_id
1 'polypeptide(L)'
;MPPPHTKAYQIKSYWCIAYSDLTHCVEFLANITSCFFPNPDIQDFFIDIHLKFFQNCTNENDPMTEDAPQKVVIGLTLLSTSAAMHKRLKDNLAEML
;
A
#
# COMPACT_ATOMS: atom_id res chain seq x y z
N MET A 1 4.87 2.21 33.52
CA MET A 1 5.17 3.11 32.39
C MET A 1 4.99 2.30 31.11
N PRO A 2 4.03 2.61 30.22
CA PRO A 2 3.83 1.83 29.00
C PRO A 2 5.04 1.97 28.06
N PRO A 3 5.42 0.93 27.31
CA PRO A 3 6.59 0.96 26.44
C PRO A 3 6.42 2.02 25.34
N PRO A 4 7.51 2.68 24.91
CA PRO A 4 7.47 3.81 23.96
C PRO A 4 6.73 3.50 22.65
N HIS A 5 6.75 2.24 22.19
CA HIS A 5 6.08 1.79 20.98
C HIS A 5 4.54 1.87 21.07
N THR A 6 3.93 1.66 22.23
CA THR A 6 2.45 1.64 22.37
C THR A 6 1.83 3.01 22.09
N LYS A 7 2.54 4.10 22.42
CA LYS A 7 2.07 5.47 22.13
C LYS A 7 2.14 5.78 20.63
N ALA A 8 3.22 5.39 19.95
CA ALA A 8 3.38 5.62 18.52
C ALA A 8 2.32 4.88 17.68
N TYR A 9 2.02 3.61 18.03
CA TYR A 9 0.97 2.84 17.35
C TYR A 9 -0.44 3.41 17.58
N GLN A 10 -0.76 3.85 18.80
CA GLN A 10 -2.06 4.49 19.07
C GLN A 10 -2.20 5.82 18.32
N ILE A 11 -1.13 6.63 18.26
CA ILE A 11 -1.12 7.89 17.52
C ILE A 11 -1.31 7.61 16.02
N LYS A 12 -0.56 6.67 15.42
CA LYS A 12 -0.75 6.25 14.02
C LYS A 12 -2.19 5.82 13.74
N SER A 13 -2.76 4.95 14.59
CA SER A 13 -4.13 4.45 14.42
C SER A 13 -5.17 5.57 14.47
N TYR A 14 -4.98 6.59 15.31
CA TYR A 14 -5.89 7.73 15.41
C TYR A 14 -5.85 8.61 14.15
N TRP A 15 -4.64 8.89 13.63
CA TRP A 15 -4.48 9.67 12.41
C TRP A 15 -5.09 8.97 11.18
N CYS A 16 -4.99 7.65 11.08
CA CYS A 16 -5.62 6.90 9.99
C CYS A 16 -7.14 7.07 9.95
N ILE A 17 -7.81 7.03 11.11
CA ILE A 17 -9.27 7.22 11.20
C ILE A 17 -9.63 8.64 10.78
N ALA A 18 -8.98 9.64 11.37
CA ALA A 18 -9.25 11.05 11.05
C ALA A 18 -9.01 11.38 9.57
N TYR A 19 -7.95 10.82 8.98
CA TYR A 19 -7.63 11.04 7.57
C TYR A 19 -8.61 10.32 6.63
N SER A 20 -9.06 9.13 7.00
CA SER A 20 -10.12 8.41 6.29
C SER A 20 -11.44 9.18 6.31
N ASP A 21 -11.84 9.71 7.46
CA ASP A 21 -13.06 10.51 7.60
C ASP A 21 -12.98 11.80 6.78
N LEU A 22 -11.82 12.47 6.79
CA LEU A 22 -11.56 13.63 5.93
C LEU A 22 -11.71 13.26 4.44
N THR A 23 -11.16 12.12 4.02
CA THR A 23 -11.22 11.67 2.63
C THR A 23 -12.66 11.41 2.19
N HIS A 24 -13.45 10.68 2.98
CA HIS A 24 -14.87 10.46 2.68
C HIS A 24 -15.68 11.76 2.66
N CYS A 25 -15.36 12.71 3.56
CA CYS A 25 -16.01 14.01 3.58
C CYS A 25 -15.74 14.78 2.28
N VAL A 26 -14.49 14.81 1.82
CA VAL A 26 -14.11 15.52 0.58
C VAL A 26 -14.68 14.83 -0.66
N GLU A 27 -14.73 13.49 -0.69
CA GLU A 27 -15.40 12.74 -1.76
C GLU A 27 -16.90 13.05 -1.82
N PHE A 28 -17.58 13.08 -0.67
CA PHE A 28 -18.98 13.47 -0.59
C PHE A 28 -19.20 14.91 -1.07
N LEU A 29 -18.34 15.85 -0.68
CA LEU A 29 -18.39 17.25 -1.13
C LEU A 29 -18.21 17.35 -2.65
N ALA A 30 -17.28 16.60 -3.24
CA ALA A 30 -17.09 16.54 -4.68
C ALA A 30 -18.38 16.04 -5.37
N ASN A 31 -18.97 14.97 -4.85
CA ASN A 31 -20.21 14.42 -5.40
C ASN A 31 -21.38 15.41 -5.36
N ILE A 32 -21.64 16.08 -4.23
CA ILE A 32 -22.76 17.04 -4.13
C ILE A 32 -22.53 18.32 -4.94
N THR A 33 -21.27 18.65 -5.23
CA THR A 33 -20.89 19.77 -6.12
C THR A 33 -20.80 19.34 -7.59
N SER A 34 -21.11 18.09 -7.90
CA SER A 34 -21.00 17.50 -9.25
C SER A 34 -19.57 17.54 -9.84
N CYS A 35 -18.57 17.48 -8.98
CA CYS A 35 -17.16 17.35 -9.32
C CYS A 35 -16.70 15.89 -9.18
N PHE A 36 -15.71 15.50 -9.98
CA PHE A 36 -15.09 14.18 -9.86
C PHE A 36 -14.14 14.14 -8.65
N PHE A 37 -14.09 13.00 -7.97
CA PHE A 37 -13.06 12.68 -7.00
C PHE A 37 -12.10 11.63 -7.58
N PRO A 38 -10.77 11.79 -7.46
CA PRO A 38 -10.08 13.02 -7.08
C PRO A 38 -10.08 14.06 -8.22
N ASN A 39 -9.72 15.30 -7.91
CA ASN A 39 -9.48 16.38 -8.88
C ASN A 39 -8.34 17.30 -8.39
N PRO A 40 -7.82 18.23 -9.23
CA PRO A 40 -6.67 19.06 -8.88
C PRO A 40 -6.84 19.90 -7.60
N ASP A 41 -8.03 20.48 -7.39
CA ASP A 41 -8.28 21.29 -6.18
C ASP A 41 -8.20 20.44 -4.90
N ILE A 42 -8.70 19.20 -4.98
CA ILE A 42 -8.62 18.21 -3.89
C ILE A 42 -7.18 17.76 -3.66
N GLN A 43 -6.39 17.60 -4.74
CA GLN A 43 -4.98 17.25 -4.63
C GLN A 43 -4.20 18.35 -3.90
N ASP A 44 -4.37 19.62 -4.29
CA ASP A 44 -3.71 20.75 -3.65
C ASP A 44 -4.11 20.88 -2.18
N PHE A 45 -5.40 20.67 -1.87
CA PHE A 45 -5.89 20.62 -0.50
C PHE A 45 -5.18 19.56 0.35
N PHE A 46 -5.00 18.32 -0.16
CA PHE A 46 -4.29 17.29 0.58
C PHE A 46 -2.79 17.55 0.69
N ILE A 47 -2.16 18.19 -0.30
CA ILE A 47 -0.78 18.67 -0.21
C ILE A 47 -0.64 19.65 0.96
N ASP A 48 -1.54 20.62 1.10
CA ASP A 48 -1.53 21.57 2.21
C ASP A 48 -1.71 20.89 3.58
N ILE A 49 -2.57 19.88 3.68
CA ILE A 49 -2.73 19.07 4.89
C ILE A 49 -1.41 18.35 5.24
N HIS A 50 -0.75 17.72 4.26
CA HIS A 50 0.54 17.08 4.48
C HIS A 50 1.61 18.08 4.91
N LEU A 51 1.69 19.23 4.24
CA LEU A 51 2.59 20.32 4.59
C LEU A 51 2.25 20.97 5.92
N LYS A 52 1.05 20.86 6.48
CA LYS A 52 0.72 21.51 7.76
C LYS A 52 0.87 20.56 8.95
N PHE A 53 0.51 19.30 8.78
CA PHE A 53 0.37 18.35 9.88
C PHE A 53 1.42 17.22 9.87
N PHE A 54 2.08 16.98 8.73
CA PHE A 54 2.95 15.81 8.53
C PHE A 54 4.40 16.17 8.14
N GLN A 55 4.84 17.43 8.28
CA GLN A 55 6.18 17.89 7.86
C GLN A 55 7.35 17.12 8.49
N ASN A 56 7.20 16.67 9.74
CA ASN A 56 8.23 15.98 10.51
C ASN A 56 7.94 14.49 10.67
N CYS A 57 7.13 13.91 9.79
CA CYS A 57 7.00 12.47 9.73
C CYS A 57 8.29 11.88 9.16
N THR A 58 9.17 11.37 10.02
CA THR A 58 10.26 10.50 9.57
C THR A 58 9.63 9.26 8.93
N ASN A 59 10.06 8.89 7.73
CA ASN A 59 9.75 7.58 7.12
C ASN A 59 10.44 6.41 7.88
N GLU A 60 10.57 6.51 9.20
CA GLU A 60 11.21 5.51 10.07
C GLU A 60 10.45 4.18 10.10
N ASN A 61 9.20 4.19 9.63
CA ASN A 61 8.34 3.03 9.49
C ASN A 61 7.54 3.12 8.19
N ASP A 62 8.11 3.66 7.13
CA ASP A 62 7.62 3.37 5.80
C ASP A 62 8.33 2.08 5.36
N PRO A 63 7.71 0.90 5.52
CA PRO A 63 8.03 -0.20 4.63
C PRO A 63 7.46 0.19 3.27
N MET A 64 7.99 1.25 2.64
CA MET A 64 8.10 1.25 1.20
C MET A 64 8.85 -0.04 0.95
N THR A 65 8.08 -1.04 0.61
CA THR A 65 8.49 -2.37 0.22
C THR A 65 9.58 -2.16 -0.81
N GLU A 66 10.83 -2.12 -0.34
CA GLU A 66 11.95 -2.26 -1.22
C GLU A 66 11.69 -3.59 -1.91
N ASP A 67 11.44 -3.55 -3.23
CA ASP A 67 11.22 -4.76 -3.98
C ASP A 67 12.33 -5.74 -3.57
N ALA A 68 11.94 -6.99 -3.28
CA ALA A 68 12.94 -8.00 -2.95
C ALA A 68 14.05 -7.93 -4.01
N PRO A 69 15.34 -7.99 -3.62
CA PRO A 69 16.44 -7.72 -4.55
C PRO A 69 16.22 -8.47 -5.86
N GLN A 70 16.44 -7.83 -7.01
CA GLN A 70 16.02 -8.34 -8.33
C GLN A 70 16.41 -9.81 -8.58
N LYS A 71 17.57 -10.25 -8.04
CA LYS A 71 18.03 -11.64 -8.09
C LYS A 71 17.10 -12.64 -7.38
N VAL A 72 16.51 -12.25 -6.25
CA VAL A 72 15.55 -13.05 -5.48
C VAL A 72 14.25 -13.21 -6.26
N VAL A 73 13.72 -12.12 -6.83
CA VAL A 73 12.51 -12.15 -7.66
C VAL A 73 12.73 -13.07 -8.87
N ILE A 74 13.81 -12.85 -9.63
CA ILE A 74 14.16 -13.69 -10.78
C ILE A 74 14.33 -15.16 -10.37
N GLY A 75 15.04 -15.42 -9.27
CA GLY A 75 15.25 -16.78 -8.76
C GLY A 75 13.93 -17.49 -8.42
N LEU A 76 13.02 -16.82 -7.72
CA LEU A 76 11.72 -17.37 -7.33
C LEU A 76 10.79 -17.57 -8.54
N THR A 77 10.80 -16.65 -9.51
CA THR A 77 10.05 -16.80 -10.76
C THR A 77 10.57 -17.97 -11.60
N LEU A 78 11.89 -18.14 -11.72
CA LEU A 78 12.47 -19.26 -12.46
C LEU A 78 12.23 -20.60 -11.74
N LEU A 79 12.29 -20.62 -10.41
CA LEU A 79 12.02 -21.84 -9.64
C LEU A 79 10.54 -22.25 -9.74
N SER A 80 9.62 -21.30 -9.61
CA SER A 80 8.18 -21.56 -9.71
C SER A 80 7.78 -22.01 -11.12
N THR A 81 8.30 -21.34 -12.16
CA THR A 81 8.02 -21.72 -13.56
C THR A 81 8.66 -23.05 -13.95
N SER A 82 9.90 -23.32 -13.55
CA SER A 82 10.55 -24.61 -13.81
C SER A 82 9.85 -25.77 -13.11
N ALA A 83 9.44 -25.60 -11.84
CA ALA A 83 8.64 -26.59 -11.12
C ALA A 83 7.27 -26.82 -11.79
N ALA A 84 6.61 -25.75 -12.25
CA ALA A 84 5.34 -25.85 -12.96
C ALA A 84 5.49 -26.55 -14.33
N MET A 85 6.54 -26.24 -15.09
CA MET A 85 6.85 -26.92 -16.34
C MET A 85 7.16 -28.40 -16.13
N HIS A 86 7.96 -28.73 -15.11
CA HIS A 86 8.28 -30.12 -14.76
C HIS A 86 7.02 -30.90 -14.34
N LYS A 87 6.15 -30.28 -13.54
CA LYS A 87 4.87 -30.88 -13.16
C LYS A 87 3.98 -31.12 -14.39
N ARG A 88 3.83 -30.13 -15.28
CA ARG A 88 3.07 -30.28 -16.53
C ARG A 88 3.62 -31.39 -17.42
N LEU A 89 4.94 -31.51 -17.56
CA LEU A 89 5.55 -32.59 -18.32
C LEU A 89 5.20 -33.96 -17.72
N LYS A 90 5.26 -34.07 -16.39
CA LYS A 90 4.91 -35.30 -15.68
C LYS A 90 3.43 -35.64 -15.79
N ASP A 91 2.55 -34.64 -15.70
CA ASP A 91 1.10 -34.82 -15.83
C ASP A 91 0.74 -35.26 -17.26
N ASN A 92 1.31 -34.62 -18.30
CA ASN A 92 1.13 -35.05 -19.69
C ASN A 92 1.69 -36.47 -19.95
N LEU A 93 2.83 -36.82 -19.36
CA LEU A 93 3.40 -38.17 -19.49
C LEU A 93 2.51 -39.22 -18.79
N ALA A 94 1.90 -38.85 -17.66
CA ALA A 94 0.98 -39.72 -16.91
C ALA A 94 -0.36 -39.92 -17.61
N GLU A 95 -0.82 -38.96 -18.44
CA GLU A 95 -1.99 -39.15 -19.31
C GLU A 95 -1.68 -40.00 -20.56
N MET A 96 -0.39 -40.17 -20.90
CA MET A 96 0.07 -40.99 -22.02
C MET A 96 0.43 -42.45 -21.64
N LEU A 97 0.31 -42.82 -20.37
CA LEU A 97 0.56 -44.16 -19.82
C LEU A 97 -0.73 -44.76 -19.23
#